data_AF-A0A182AR67-F1
#
_entry.id   AF-A0A182AR67-F1
#
_cell.length_a   1.000
_cell.length_b   1.000
_cell.length_c   1.000
_cell.angle_alpha   90.00
_cell.angle_beta   90.00
_cell.angle_gamma   90.00
#
_symmetry.space_group_name_H-M   'P 1'
#
loop_
_entity.id
_entity.type
_entity.pdbx_description
1 polymer ?
#
loop_
_entity_poly.entity_id
_entity_poly.type
_entity_poly.pdbx_seq_one_letter_code
_entity_poly.pdbx_strand_id
1 'polypeptide(L)' 'MTQPTYHRWRQQYGGMQADEARRLTQLEKENARLKKLLAEAELEKAMLKDLAEGNF' A
#
# COMPACT_ATOMS: atom_id res chain seq x y z
N MET A 1 -10.08 36.88 8.85
CA MET A 1 -9.96 35.72 9.77
C MET A 1 -8.91 36.08 10.81
N THR A 2 -9.21 35.99 12.11
CA THR A 2 -8.27 36.40 13.17
C THR A 2 -7.17 35.34 13.36
N GLN A 3 -5.94 35.77 13.71
CA GLN A 3 -4.78 34.87 13.91
C GLN A 3 -5.06 33.65 14.81
N PRO A 4 -5.82 33.75 15.93
CA PRO A 4 -6.13 32.61 16.79
C PRO A 4 -6.94 31.51 16.07
N THR A 5 -7.85 31.91 15.18
CA THR A 5 -8.69 30.98 14.40
C THR A 5 -7.85 30.23 13.36
N TYR A 6 -6.91 30.92 12.71
CA TYR A 6 -5.99 30.30 11.75
C TYR A 6 -5.05 29.28 12.40
N HIS A 7 -4.48 29.60 13.56
CA HIS A 7 -3.59 28.68 14.28
C HIS A 7 -4.31 27.40 14.75
N ARG A 8 -5.55 27.50 15.24
CA ARG A 8 -6.36 26.33 15.61
C ARG A 8 -6.65 25.43 14.40
N TRP A 9 -7.08 26.02 13.29
CA TRP A 9 -7.36 25.28 12.06
C TRP A 9 -6.11 24.53 11.55
N ARG A 10 -4.95 25.19 11.56
CA ARG A 10 -3.70 24.58 11.14
C ARG A 10 -3.28 23.42 12.05
N GLN A 11 -3.44 23.54 13.37
CA GLN A 11 -3.13 22.44 14.29
C GLN A 11 -4.09 21.26 14.09
N GLN A 12 -5.39 21.53 13.97
CA GLN A 12 -6.41 20.50 13.93
C GLN A 12 -6.41 19.72 12.60
N TYR A 13 -6.24 20.40 11.47
CA TYR A 13 -6.37 19.79 10.15
C TYR A 13 -5.02 19.55 9.45
N GLY A 14 -3.97 20.29 9.80
CA GLY A 14 -2.65 20.14 9.17
C GLY A 14 -1.94 18.84 9.56
N GLY A 15 -2.07 18.39 10.81
CA GLY A 15 -1.53 17.10 11.26
C GLY A 15 -2.32 15.92 10.69
N MET A 16 -3.65 16.03 10.66
CA MET A 16 -4.55 15.00 10.14
C MET A 16 -4.26 14.67 8.67
N GLN A 17 -4.08 15.70 7.82
CA GLN A 17 -3.73 15.50 6.41
C GLN A 17 -2.36 14.84 6.22
N ALA A 18 -1.38 15.19 7.06
CA ALA A 18 -0.06 14.57 7.00
C ALA A 18 -0.08 13.08 7.39
N ASP A 19 -0.86 12.72 8.40
CA ASP A 19 -0.98 11.33 8.86
C ASP A 19 -1.76 10.46 7.86
N GLU A 20 -2.79 11.01 7.22
CA GLU A 20 -3.54 10.32 6.17
C GLU A 20 -2.66 10.07 4.92
N ALA A 21 -1.85 11.06 4.52
CA ALA A 21 -0.88 10.90 3.43
C ALA A 21 0.20 9.84 3.74
N ARG A 22 0.69 9.79 4.99
CA ARG A 22 1.63 8.75 5.45
C ARG A 22 1.01 7.35 5.38
N ARG A 23 -0.23 7.22 5.87
CA ARG A 23 -0.97 5.96 5.83
C ARG A 23 -1.20 5.49 4.40
N LEU A 24 -1.57 6.39 3.49
CA LEU A 24 -1.75 6.09 2.08
C LEU A 24 -0.44 5.56 1.46
N THR A 25 0.66 6.26 1.68
CA THR A 25 1.99 5.84 1.17
C THR A 25 2.40 4.47 1.71
N GLN A 26 2.10 4.18 2.97
CA GLN A 26 2.40 2.88 3.58
C GLN A 26 1.56 1.75 2.96
N LEU A 27 0.25 1.99 2.78
CA LEU A 27 -0.65 1.05 2.12
C LEU A 27 -0.25 0.78 0.67
N GLU A 28 0.17 1.81 -0.07
CA GLU A 28 0.66 1.65 -1.44
C GLU A 28 1.91 0.76 -1.51
N LYS A 29 2.88 0.98 -0.61
CA LYS A 29 4.08 0.13 -0.49
C LYS A 29 3.75 -1.31 -0.15
N GLU A 30 2.83 -1.50 0.81
CA GLU A 30 2.41 -2.84 1.21
C GLU A 30 1.66 -3.55 0.07
N ASN A 31 0.77 -2.85 -0.63
CA ASN A 31 0.06 -3.38 -1.79
C ASN A 31 1.03 -3.81 -2.90
N ALA A 32 2.04 -2.99 -3.20
CA ALA A 32 3.08 -3.33 -4.17
C ALA A 32 3.86 -4.60 -3.75
N ARG A 33 4.22 -4.72 -2.47
CA ARG A 33 4.89 -5.91 -1.93
C ARG A 33 4.01 -7.15 -2.06
N LEU A 34 2.74 -7.04 -1.68
CA LEU A 34 1.78 -8.15 -1.74
C LEU A 34 1.54 -8.63 -3.17
N LYS A 35 1.40 -7.70 -4.12
CA LYS A 35 1.26 -8.04 -5.56
C LYS A 35 2.46 -8.80 -6.09
N LYS A 36 3.68 -8.39 -5.70
CA LYS A 36 4.90 -9.09 -6.09
C LYS A 36 4.91 -10.53 -5.56
N LEU A 37 4.66 -10.71 -4.25
CA LEU A 37 4.63 -12.04 -3.63
C LEU A 37 3.54 -12.94 -4.25
N LEU A 38 2.38 -12.37 -4.56
CA LEU A 38 1.31 -13.11 -5.23
C LEU A 38 1.71 -13.58 -6.64
N ALA A 39 2.36 -12.71 -7.42
CA ALA A 39 2.85 -13.07 -8.74
C ALA A 39 3.91 -14.17 -8.69
N GLU A 40 4.84 -14.10 -7.74
CA GLU A 40 5.86 -15.14 -7.51
C GLU A 40 5.19 -16.48 -7.13
N ALA A 41 4.24 -16.46 -6.20
CA ALA A 41 3.53 -17.67 -5.76
C ALA A 41 2.68 -18.32 -6.87
N GLU A 42 1.98 -17.51 -7.69
CA GLU A 42 1.22 -18.06 -8.82
C GLU A 42 2.14 -18.61 -9.92
N LEU A 43 3.33 -18.03 -10.13
CA LEU A 43 4.32 -18.57 -11.06
C LEU A 43 4.88 -19.92 -10.57
N GLU A 44 5.23 -20.03 -9.29
CA GLU A 44 5.66 -21.31 -8.70
C GLU A 44 4.57 -22.38 -8.82
N LYS A 45 3.32 -22.01 -8.53
CA LYS A 45 2.16 -22.89 -8.65
C LYS A 45 1.91 -23.33 -10.09
N ALA A 46 2.09 -22.44 -11.08
CA ALA A 46 1.99 -22.79 -12.49
C ALA A 46 3.08 -23.81 -12.88
N MET A 47 4.33 -23.56 -12.51
CA MET A 47 5.44 -24.49 -12.77
C MET A 47 5.21 -25.86 -12.13
N LEU A 48 4.70 -25.90 -10.88
CA LEU A 48 4.37 -27.16 -10.21
C LEU A 48 3.23 -27.92 -10.89
N LYS A 49 2.25 -27.22 -11.46
CA LYS A 49 1.18 -27.85 -12.25
C LYS A 49 1.72 -28.43 -13.56
N ASP A 50 2.54 -27.66 -14.28
CA ASP A 50 3.17 -28.15 -15.53
C ASP A 50 4.01 -29.41 -15.27
N LEU A 51 4.75 -29.43 -14.15
CA LEU A 51 5.48 -30.61 -13.66
C LEU A 51 4.57 -31.80 -13.37
N ALA A 52 3.44 -31.58 -12.71
CA ALA A 52 2.50 -32.64 -12.39
C ALA A 52 1.76 -33.19 -13.63
N GLU A 53 1.53 -32.34 -14.64
CA GLU A 53 0.87 -32.72 -15.89
C GLU A 53 1.82 -33.41 -16.89
N GLY A 54 3.14 -33.39 -16.63
CA GLY A 54 4.14 -34.05 -17.48
C GLY A 54 4.36 -33.35 -18.82
N ASN A 55 4.01 -32.07 -18.93
CA ASN A 55 4.20 -31.26 -20.13
C ASN A 55 5.66 -30.78 -20.22
N PHE A 56 6.58 -31.68 -20.62
CA PHE A 56 7.98 -31.37 -21.00
C PHE A 56 8.34 -31.99 -22.34
#